data_AF-A0A2V6K9W3-F1
#
_entry.id   AF-A0A2V6K9W3-F1
#
_cell.length_a   1.000
_cell.length_b   1.000
_cell.length_c   1.000
_cell.angle_alpha   90.00
_cell.angle_beta   90.00
_cell.angle_gamma   90.00
#
_symmetry.space_group_name_H-M   'P 1'
#
loop_
_entity.id
_entity.type
_entity.pdbx_description
1 polymer ?
#
loop_
_entity_poly.entity_id
_entity_poly.type
_entity_poly.pdbx_seq_one_letter_code
_entity_poly.pdbx_strand_id
1 'polypeptide(L)'
;MLTRLLHACGLYLGPESALMPAQSDNPEGFWEHLGFVAVNDELLNELGGAWDLPPEADENFSGPRLDPLRMKARLLIEAFDSAGVWGWKDPRNSLTLPFWHDVLPGLKTVIIVRNPLEVAHSMRERNGTSYSFGLRLWEIYNRRLIDTANARQRLVTHYDLFFEDPETELQRIAHFIGFSDAKVANGAALIKKQKRHTRFSIDDLVDARVSNELIQFYRALVSETKGKTEKTLQGAKQGEPDLLPGTVSRLNAFVPERIAHIQPAQERSRRT
;
A
#
# COMPACT_ATOMS: atom_id res chain seq x y z
N MET A 1 -4.23 12.16 6.89
CA MET A 1 -5.41 12.70 6.16
C MET A 1 -6.48 11.65 5.91
N LEU A 2 -6.34 10.71 4.95
CA LEU A 2 -7.44 9.81 4.56
C LEU A 2 -8.10 9.06 5.74
N THR A 3 -7.30 8.42 6.61
CA THR A 3 -7.82 7.68 7.77
C THR A 3 -8.69 8.56 8.68
N ARG A 4 -8.30 9.82 8.89
CA ARG A 4 -9.08 10.81 9.65
C ARG A 4 -10.41 11.14 8.97
N LEU A 5 -10.41 11.29 7.64
CA LEU A 5 -11.64 11.54 6.88
C LEU A 5 -12.60 10.34 7.01
N LEU A 6 -12.08 9.13 6.84
CA LEU A 6 -12.89 7.91 6.97
C LEU A 6 -13.40 7.70 8.39
N HIS A 7 -12.60 8.04 9.41
CA HIS A 7 -13.04 8.03 10.79
C HIS A 7 -14.22 8.98 11.03
N ALA A 8 -14.16 10.21 10.48
CA ALA A 8 -15.27 11.15 10.53
C ALA A 8 -16.52 10.67 9.76
N CYS A 9 -16.32 9.80 8.74
CA CYS A 9 -17.40 9.11 8.04
C CYS A 9 -17.94 7.89 8.82
N GLY A 10 -17.34 7.52 9.95
CA GLY A 10 -17.80 6.42 10.80
C GLY A 10 -16.90 5.18 10.84
N LEU A 11 -15.69 5.22 10.27
CA LEU A 11 -14.72 4.14 10.39
C LEU A 11 -14.22 3.99 11.82
N TYR A 12 -14.52 2.85 12.43
CA TYR A 12 -13.95 2.50 13.72
C TYR A 12 -12.48 2.11 13.56
N LEU A 13 -11.61 2.74 14.35
CA LEU A 13 -10.16 2.54 14.33
C LEU A 13 -9.63 1.88 15.61
N GLY A 14 -10.52 1.42 16.48
CA GLY A 14 -10.19 0.98 17.84
C GLY A 14 -10.44 2.09 18.87
N PRO A 15 -10.21 1.79 20.16
CA PRO A 15 -10.33 2.79 21.22
C PRO A 15 -9.25 3.87 21.06
N GLU A 16 -9.58 5.10 21.42
CA GLU A 16 -8.65 6.24 21.31
C GLU A 16 -7.34 6.02 22.08
N SER A 17 -7.40 5.31 23.21
CA SER A 17 -6.22 4.92 24.01
C SER A 17 -5.25 4.00 23.28
N ALA A 18 -5.67 3.33 22.22
CA ALA A 18 -4.84 2.48 21.39
C ALA A 18 -4.37 3.16 20.10
N LEU A 19 -4.76 4.41 19.84
CA LEU A 19 -4.27 5.20 18.73
C LEU A 19 -2.96 5.89 19.09
N MET A 20 -2.03 5.92 18.14
CA MET A 20 -0.76 6.63 18.30
C MET A 20 -1.01 8.13 18.56
N PRO A 21 -0.42 8.71 19.61
CA PRO A 21 -0.60 10.12 19.93
C PRO A 21 -0.04 11.01 18.82
N ALA A 22 -0.59 12.20 18.67
CA ALA A 22 -0.03 13.21 17.79
C ALA A 22 1.38 13.63 18.24
N GLN A 23 2.24 13.94 17.28
CA GLN A 23 3.61 14.41 17.51
C GLN A 23 3.83 15.76 16.83
N SER A 24 4.96 16.42 17.10
CA SER A 24 5.26 17.74 16.55
C SER A 24 5.35 17.76 15.02
N ASP A 25 5.80 16.66 14.41
CA ASP A 25 5.90 16.47 12.96
C ASP A 25 4.56 16.07 12.31
N ASN A 26 3.60 15.59 13.11
CA ASN A 26 2.24 15.31 12.66
C ASN A 26 1.19 15.69 13.74
N PRO A 27 0.90 16.99 13.89
CA PRO A 27 0.01 17.51 14.93
C PRO A 27 -1.43 17.03 14.81
N GLU A 28 -1.82 16.58 13.61
CA GLU A 28 -3.17 16.07 13.34
C GLU A 28 -3.35 14.60 13.72
N GLY A 29 -2.30 13.94 14.24
CA GLY A 29 -2.29 12.54 14.63
C GLY A 29 -1.93 11.60 13.47
N PHE A 30 -1.34 10.46 13.80
CA PHE A 30 -0.99 9.43 12.82
C PHE A 30 -2.19 8.59 12.40
N TRP A 31 -3.20 8.50 13.27
CA TRP A 31 -4.39 7.64 13.11
C TRP A 31 -4.00 6.17 12.92
N GLU A 32 -2.91 5.75 13.57
CA GLU A 32 -2.37 4.40 13.52
C GLU A 32 -2.70 3.70 14.83
N HIS A 33 -3.26 2.50 14.74
CA HIS A 33 -3.57 1.71 15.92
C HIS A 33 -2.32 0.94 16.35
N LEU A 34 -1.84 1.19 17.57
CA LEU A 34 -0.55 0.73 18.09
C LEU A 34 -0.40 -0.79 18.07
N GLY A 35 -1.49 -1.54 18.23
CA GLY A 35 -1.46 -3.00 18.10
C GLY A 35 -1.08 -3.48 16.69
N PHE A 36 -1.60 -2.83 15.64
CA PHE A 36 -1.28 -3.21 14.25
C PHE A 36 0.13 -2.75 13.88
N VAL A 37 0.53 -1.58 14.39
CA VAL A 37 1.90 -1.06 14.27
C VAL A 37 2.90 -2.07 14.84
N ALA A 38 2.65 -2.56 16.07
CA ALA A 38 3.52 -3.52 16.73
C ALA A 38 3.63 -4.85 15.96
N VAL A 39 2.51 -5.39 15.47
CA VAL A 39 2.52 -6.61 14.64
C VAL A 39 3.32 -6.40 13.35
N ASN A 40 3.17 -5.25 12.69
CA ASN A 40 3.95 -4.93 11.48
C ASN A 40 5.44 -4.78 11.76
N ASP A 41 5.83 -4.14 12.87
CA ASP A 41 7.25 -4.02 13.26
C ASP A 41 7.87 -5.38 13.55
N GLU A 42 7.21 -6.19 14.39
CA GLU A 42 7.70 -7.54 14.69
C GLU A 42 7.78 -8.39 13.42
N LEU A 43 6.77 -8.31 12.54
CA LEU A 43 6.76 -9.04 11.28
C LEU A 43 7.91 -8.64 10.35
N LEU A 44 8.14 -7.35 10.14
CA LEU A 44 9.25 -6.91 9.30
C LEU A 44 10.60 -7.35 9.88
N ASN A 45 10.76 -7.26 11.20
CA ASN A 45 11.97 -7.70 11.88
C ASN A 45 12.21 -9.22 11.74
N GLU A 46 11.17 -10.05 11.86
CA GLU A 46 11.24 -11.51 11.61
C GLU A 46 11.58 -11.86 10.16
N LEU A 47 11.27 -10.96 9.22
CA LEU A 47 11.64 -11.05 7.81
C LEU A 47 13.00 -10.40 7.51
N GLY A 48 13.74 -9.96 8.53
CA GLY A 48 15.06 -9.35 8.37
C GLY A 48 15.03 -7.95 7.74
N GLY A 49 13.88 -7.27 7.78
CA GLY A 49 13.68 -5.95 7.20
C GLY A 49 13.14 -4.92 8.19
N ALA A 50 12.95 -3.72 7.68
CA ALA A 50 12.36 -2.58 8.36
C ALA A 50 11.59 -1.72 7.34
N TRP A 51 11.05 -0.58 7.78
CA TRP A 51 10.32 0.33 6.90
C TRP A 51 11.24 1.01 5.85
N ASP A 52 12.49 1.26 6.21
CA ASP A 52 13.54 1.89 5.40
C ASP A 52 14.43 0.88 4.68
N LEU A 53 14.38 -0.38 5.12
CA LEU A 53 15.01 -1.52 4.47
C LEU A 53 13.95 -2.62 4.26
N PRO A 54 13.05 -2.48 3.27
CA PRO A 54 12.01 -3.46 3.02
C PRO A 54 12.61 -4.85 2.78
N PRO A 55 11.97 -5.93 3.28
CA PRO A 55 12.44 -7.30 3.07
C PRO A 55 12.30 -7.71 1.59
N GLU A 56 12.84 -8.87 1.22
CA GLU A 56 12.94 -9.32 -0.17
C GLU A 56 11.59 -9.54 -0.88
N ALA A 57 11.61 -9.55 -2.22
CA ALA A 57 10.43 -9.62 -3.10
C ALA A 57 9.54 -10.83 -2.83
N ASP A 58 10.19 -11.95 -2.58
CA ASP A 58 9.70 -13.31 -2.58
C ASP A 58 9.65 -13.92 -1.16
N GLU A 59 9.58 -13.07 -0.13
CA GLU A 59 9.45 -13.53 1.25
C GLU A 59 8.29 -14.50 1.45
N ASN A 60 8.56 -15.55 2.23
CA ASN A 60 7.56 -16.55 2.58
C ASN A 60 6.74 -16.12 3.80
N PHE A 61 5.58 -15.52 3.54
CA PHE A 61 4.60 -15.14 4.55
C PHE A 61 3.77 -16.31 5.12
N SER A 62 3.96 -17.54 4.63
CA SER A 62 3.27 -18.76 5.10
C SER A 62 4.13 -19.61 6.05
N GLY A 63 5.35 -19.17 6.37
CA GLY A 63 6.24 -19.91 7.25
C GLY A 63 5.71 -20.03 8.69
N PRO A 64 6.04 -21.13 9.40
CA PRO A 64 5.62 -21.34 10.79
C PRO A 64 6.28 -20.37 11.77
N ARG A 65 7.42 -19.75 11.41
CA ARG A 65 8.06 -18.68 12.20
C ARG A 65 7.11 -17.51 12.51
N LEU A 66 6.10 -17.30 11.66
CA LEU A 66 5.12 -16.23 11.80
C LEU A 66 3.86 -16.65 12.57
N ASP A 67 3.72 -17.92 13.00
CA ASP A 67 2.53 -18.40 13.72
C ASP A 67 2.23 -17.63 15.01
N PRO A 68 3.24 -17.27 15.84
CA PRO A 68 3.01 -16.42 16.99
C PRO A 68 2.41 -15.05 16.61
N LEU A 69 2.87 -14.47 15.49
CA LEU A 69 2.35 -13.21 14.98
C LEU A 69 0.92 -13.36 14.45
N ARG A 70 0.60 -14.46 13.76
CA ARG A 70 -0.78 -14.75 13.33
C ARG A 70 -1.74 -14.83 14.51
N MET A 71 -1.32 -15.45 15.61
CA MET A 71 -2.12 -15.52 16.84
C MET A 71 -2.34 -14.14 17.45
N LYS A 72 -1.28 -13.34 17.59
CA LYS A 72 -1.38 -11.93 18.06
C LYS A 72 -2.33 -11.12 17.17
N ALA A 73 -2.20 -11.26 15.86
CA ALA A 73 -3.04 -10.56 14.88
C ALA A 73 -4.51 -10.96 14.98
N ARG A 74 -4.83 -12.25 15.15
CA ARG A 74 -6.22 -12.72 15.34
C ARG A 74 -6.85 -12.16 16.60
N LEU A 75 -6.15 -12.24 17.74
CA LEU A 75 -6.62 -11.66 19.00
C LEU A 75 -6.85 -10.15 18.89
N LEU A 76 -5.97 -9.45 18.16
CA LEU A 76 -6.12 -8.03 17.90
C LEU A 76 -7.37 -7.74 17.06
N ILE A 77 -7.65 -8.55 16.05
CA ILE A 77 -8.82 -8.40 15.17
C ILE A 77 -10.11 -8.70 15.93
N GLU A 78 -10.15 -9.72 16.80
CA GLU A 78 -11.32 -10.08 17.61
C GLU A 78 -11.81 -8.90 18.47
N ALA A 79 -10.91 -8.02 18.92
CA ALA A 79 -11.27 -6.80 19.65
C ALA A 79 -12.15 -5.82 18.84
N PHE A 80 -12.22 -5.99 17.52
CA PHE A 80 -13.00 -5.16 16.60
C PHE A 80 -14.31 -5.82 16.17
N ASP A 81 -14.60 -7.06 16.54
CA ASP A 81 -15.77 -7.83 16.06
C ASP A 81 -17.12 -7.16 16.40
N SER A 82 -17.17 -6.37 17.46
CA SER A 82 -18.37 -5.62 17.85
C SER A 82 -18.64 -4.39 16.97
N ALA A 83 -17.69 -3.96 16.16
CA ALA A 83 -17.83 -2.82 15.27
C ALA A 83 -18.41 -3.25 13.92
N GLY A 84 -19.42 -2.52 13.42
CA GLY A 84 -20.04 -2.84 12.13
C GLY A 84 -19.06 -2.73 10.95
N VAL A 85 -18.31 -1.63 10.87
CA VAL A 85 -17.25 -1.44 9.88
C VAL A 85 -16.05 -0.80 10.57
N TRP A 86 -14.90 -1.44 10.44
CA TRP A 86 -13.66 -1.01 11.07
C TRP A 86 -12.48 -1.15 10.12
N GLY A 87 -11.36 -0.55 10.50
CA GLY A 87 -10.11 -0.69 9.78
C GLY A 87 -8.94 -0.10 10.56
N TRP A 88 -7.77 -0.18 9.96
CA TRP A 88 -6.55 0.44 10.48
C TRP A 88 -5.75 1.02 9.33
N LYS A 89 -4.82 1.90 9.66
CA LYS A 89 -3.82 2.40 8.72
C LYS A 89 -2.45 2.15 9.30
N ASP A 90 -1.56 1.72 8.42
CA ASP A 90 -0.12 1.65 8.62
C ASP A 90 0.53 1.62 7.23
N PRO A 91 1.47 2.52 6.88
CA PRO A 91 2.17 2.48 5.60
C PRO A 91 2.83 1.12 5.31
N ARG A 92 3.33 0.43 6.35
CA ARG A 92 4.00 -0.88 6.26
C ARG A 92 3.06 -2.00 5.87
N ASN A 93 1.73 -1.80 5.96
CA ASN A 93 0.76 -2.72 5.36
C ASN A 93 1.06 -2.96 3.87
N SER A 94 1.69 -2.02 3.17
CA SER A 94 2.11 -2.20 1.77
C SER A 94 3.15 -3.33 1.59
N LEU A 95 3.96 -3.59 2.62
CA LEU A 95 4.98 -4.64 2.64
C LEU A 95 4.45 -5.93 3.26
N THR A 96 3.55 -5.82 4.22
CA THR A 96 3.05 -6.94 5.03
C THR A 96 1.68 -7.45 4.60
N LEU A 97 1.10 -6.92 3.52
CA LEU A 97 -0.25 -7.26 3.07
C LEU A 97 -0.50 -8.77 2.89
N PRO A 98 0.43 -9.59 2.36
CA PRO A 98 0.22 -11.04 2.26
C PRO A 98 -0.09 -11.70 3.60
N PHE A 99 0.57 -11.29 4.68
CA PHE A 99 0.30 -11.77 6.04
C PHE A 99 -1.12 -11.40 6.49
N TRP A 100 -1.53 -10.14 6.26
CA TRP A 100 -2.85 -9.68 6.66
C TRP A 100 -3.99 -10.33 5.85
N HIS A 101 -3.75 -10.65 4.57
CA HIS A 101 -4.71 -11.41 3.77
C HIS A 101 -4.91 -12.86 4.26
N ASP A 102 -3.84 -13.49 4.76
CA ASP A 102 -3.90 -14.82 5.39
C ASP A 102 -4.69 -14.79 6.71
N VAL A 103 -4.44 -13.78 7.54
CA VAL A 103 -5.08 -13.66 8.86
C VAL A 103 -6.53 -13.16 8.76
N LEU A 104 -6.84 -12.27 7.81
CA LEU A 104 -8.16 -11.68 7.62
C LEU A 104 -8.64 -11.85 6.17
N PRO A 105 -9.14 -13.06 5.82
CA PRO A 105 -9.78 -13.29 4.53
C PRO A 105 -10.96 -12.34 4.37
N GLY A 106 -11.04 -11.63 3.24
CA GLY A 106 -12.07 -10.60 3.06
C GLY A 106 -11.58 -9.16 3.18
N LEU A 107 -10.34 -8.95 3.68
CA LEU A 107 -9.75 -7.62 3.86
C LEU A 107 -9.85 -6.78 2.58
N LYS A 108 -10.49 -5.62 2.70
CA LYS A 108 -10.56 -4.60 1.67
C LYS A 108 -9.41 -3.61 1.84
N THR A 109 -8.72 -3.29 0.76
CA THR A 109 -7.54 -2.41 0.76
C THR A 109 -7.85 -1.10 0.02
N VAL A 110 -7.80 0.02 0.74
CA VAL A 110 -7.89 1.35 0.12
C VAL A 110 -6.48 1.89 -0.08
N ILE A 111 -6.08 2.06 -1.34
CA ILE A 111 -4.74 2.47 -1.75
C ILE A 111 -4.79 3.96 -2.12
N ILE A 112 -4.09 4.79 -1.37
CA ILE A 112 -3.95 6.22 -1.68
C ILE A 112 -2.62 6.49 -2.39
N VAL A 113 -2.72 6.89 -3.65
CA VAL A 113 -1.57 7.22 -4.49
C VAL A 113 -1.31 8.72 -4.41
N ARG A 114 -0.03 9.07 -4.29
CA ARG A 114 0.47 10.44 -4.27
C ARG A 114 1.68 10.54 -5.19
N ASN A 115 1.91 11.72 -5.78
CA ASN A 115 3.08 11.97 -6.63
C ASN A 115 4.38 11.54 -5.93
N PRO A 116 5.26 10.75 -6.58
CA PRO A 116 6.51 10.27 -6.00
C PRO A 116 7.40 11.38 -5.43
N LEU A 117 7.48 12.54 -6.10
CA LEU A 117 8.28 13.68 -5.62
C LEU A 117 7.68 14.32 -4.39
N GLU A 118 6.34 14.39 -4.28
CA GLU A 118 5.71 14.90 -3.06
C GLU A 118 5.99 14.02 -1.86
N VAL A 119 6.01 12.70 -2.06
CA VAL A 119 6.37 11.74 -1.00
C VAL A 119 7.83 11.88 -0.63
N ALA A 120 8.74 11.90 -1.62
CA ALA A 120 10.17 12.07 -1.38
C ALA A 120 10.49 13.41 -0.70
N HIS A 121 9.84 14.50 -1.12
CA HIS A 121 9.95 15.82 -0.47
C HIS A 121 9.46 15.76 0.98
N SER A 122 8.29 15.18 1.22
CA SER A 122 7.75 15.04 2.58
C SER A 122 8.65 14.22 3.50
N MET A 123 9.27 13.16 2.99
CA MET A 123 10.22 12.34 3.75
C MET A 123 11.54 13.06 4.01
N ARG A 124 11.99 13.90 3.07
CA ARG A 124 13.18 14.73 3.26
C ARG A 124 12.97 15.74 4.38
N GLU A 125 11.86 16.46 4.37
CA GLU A 125 11.56 17.47 5.40
C GLU A 125 11.43 16.87 6.80
N ARG A 126 10.89 15.66 6.91
CA ARG A 126 10.69 14.99 8.21
C ARG A 126 11.93 14.24 8.71
N ASN A 127 12.60 13.49 7.83
CA ASN A 127 13.64 12.52 8.22
C ASN A 127 15.04 12.89 7.72
N GLY A 128 15.20 13.98 6.95
CA GLY A 128 16.50 14.35 6.35
C GLY A 128 16.95 13.40 5.24
N THR A 129 16.04 12.60 4.68
CA THR A 129 16.36 11.61 3.63
C THR A 129 16.66 12.25 2.27
N SER A 130 17.39 11.52 1.42
CA SER A 130 17.62 11.97 0.04
C SER A 130 16.38 11.75 -0.85
N TYR A 131 16.25 12.54 -1.92
CA TYR A 131 15.18 12.34 -2.90
C TYR A 131 15.25 10.95 -3.55
N SER A 132 16.45 10.46 -3.89
CA SER A 132 16.63 9.13 -4.48
C SER A 132 16.14 8.02 -3.56
N PHE A 133 16.40 8.14 -2.25
CA PHE A 133 15.91 7.21 -1.25
C PHE A 133 14.39 7.25 -1.14
N GLY A 134 13.78 8.43 -1.04
CA GLY A 134 12.33 8.59 -0.98
C GLY A 134 11.62 8.05 -2.23
N LEU A 135 12.16 8.29 -3.43
CA LEU A 135 11.64 7.74 -4.69
C LEU A 135 11.75 6.21 -4.74
N ARG A 136 12.86 5.65 -4.25
CA ARG A 136 13.06 4.20 -4.20
C ARG A 136 12.07 3.53 -3.25
N LEU A 137 11.89 4.07 -2.05
CA LEU A 137 10.90 3.54 -1.12
C LEU A 137 9.47 3.68 -1.67
N TRP A 138 9.15 4.82 -2.29
CA TRP A 138 7.86 5.00 -2.95
C TRP A 138 7.62 3.90 -3.99
N GLU A 139 8.61 3.59 -4.82
CA GLU A 139 8.52 2.55 -5.84
C GLU A 139 8.29 1.17 -5.21
N ILE A 140 9.14 0.78 -4.24
CA ILE A 140 9.05 -0.52 -3.58
C ILE A 140 7.67 -0.71 -2.95
N TYR A 141 7.22 0.25 -2.14
CA TYR A 141 5.95 0.16 -1.43
C TYR A 141 4.77 0.03 -2.38
N ASN A 142 4.71 0.88 -3.42
CA ASN A 142 3.58 0.85 -4.35
C ASN A 142 3.59 -0.41 -5.22
N ARG A 143 4.77 -0.92 -5.64
CA ARG A 143 4.84 -2.19 -6.38
C ARG A 143 4.35 -3.36 -5.54
N ARG A 144 4.86 -3.50 -4.30
CA ARG A 144 4.40 -4.56 -3.38
C ARG A 144 2.90 -4.53 -3.16
N LEU A 145 2.36 -3.33 -2.95
CA LEU A 145 0.94 -3.16 -2.71
C LEU A 145 0.10 -3.58 -3.92
N ILE A 146 0.52 -3.25 -5.15
CA ILE A 146 -0.20 -3.65 -6.37
C ILE A 146 -0.07 -5.13 -6.68
N ASP A 147 1.10 -5.72 -6.43
CA ASP A 147 1.36 -7.15 -6.70
C ASP A 147 0.58 -8.05 -5.74
N THR A 148 0.38 -7.60 -4.49
CA THR A 148 -0.21 -8.41 -3.43
C THR A 148 -1.68 -8.11 -3.17
N ALA A 149 -2.14 -6.87 -3.40
CA ALA A 149 -3.54 -6.51 -3.14
C ALA A 149 -4.46 -7.16 -4.17
N ASN A 150 -5.45 -7.92 -3.66
CA ASN A 150 -6.47 -8.54 -4.48
C ASN A 150 -7.22 -7.49 -5.31
N ALA A 151 -7.18 -7.63 -6.65
CA ALA A 151 -7.80 -6.68 -7.57
C ALA A 151 -9.32 -6.49 -7.39
N ARG A 152 -10.03 -7.47 -6.79
CA ARG A 152 -11.47 -7.37 -6.46
C ARG A 152 -11.74 -6.74 -5.10
N GLN A 153 -10.75 -6.71 -4.21
CA GLN A 153 -10.86 -6.19 -2.85
C GLN A 153 -9.93 -4.99 -2.64
N ARG A 154 -9.56 -4.31 -3.72
CA ARG A 154 -8.81 -3.05 -3.65
C ARG A 154 -9.54 -1.92 -4.34
N LEU A 155 -9.38 -0.72 -3.80
CA LEU A 155 -9.77 0.52 -4.43
C LEU A 155 -8.57 1.47 -4.41
N VAL A 156 -8.20 1.98 -5.58
CA VAL A 156 -7.14 2.98 -5.71
C VAL A 156 -7.78 4.36 -5.79
N THR A 157 -7.27 5.29 -4.99
CA THR A 157 -7.63 6.71 -4.95
C THR A 157 -6.37 7.57 -5.14
N HIS A 158 -6.55 8.81 -5.59
CA HIS A 158 -5.46 9.77 -5.71
C HIS A 158 -5.60 10.86 -4.66
N TYR A 159 -4.48 11.25 -4.03
CA TYR A 159 -4.44 12.28 -3.00
C TYR A 159 -5.11 13.60 -3.43
N ASP A 160 -4.94 13.99 -4.69
CA ASP A 160 -5.51 15.23 -5.25
C ASP A 160 -7.04 15.24 -5.28
N LEU A 161 -7.69 14.08 -5.45
CA LEU A 161 -9.16 14.01 -5.57
C LEU A 161 -9.86 14.53 -4.31
N PHE A 162 -9.23 14.36 -3.14
CA PHE A 162 -9.77 14.87 -1.89
C PHE A 162 -9.77 16.40 -1.82
N PHE A 163 -8.94 17.09 -2.60
CA PHE A 163 -8.91 18.57 -2.63
C PHE A 163 -9.76 19.14 -3.78
N GLU A 164 -10.07 18.33 -4.79
CA GLU A 164 -10.92 18.71 -5.91
C GLU A 164 -12.40 18.52 -5.57
N ASP A 165 -12.79 17.30 -5.19
CA ASP A 165 -14.15 16.96 -4.77
C ASP A 165 -14.12 15.89 -3.66
N PRO A 166 -13.90 16.30 -2.39
CA PRO A 166 -13.81 15.36 -1.28
C PRO A 166 -15.09 14.57 -1.05
N GLU A 167 -16.26 15.12 -1.38
CA GLU A 167 -17.54 14.47 -1.09
C GLU A 167 -17.75 13.29 -2.02
N THR A 168 -17.61 13.51 -3.33
CA THR A 168 -17.71 12.44 -4.34
C THR A 168 -16.68 11.34 -4.10
N GLU A 169 -15.44 11.70 -3.77
CA GLU A 169 -14.38 10.71 -3.56
C GLU A 169 -14.59 9.90 -2.27
N LEU A 170 -15.05 10.55 -1.19
CA LEU A 170 -15.39 9.85 0.05
C LEU A 170 -16.62 8.95 -0.11
N GLN A 171 -17.63 9.35 -0.90
CA GLN A 171 -18.78 8.49 -1.24
C GLN A 171 -18.32 7.24 -2.00
N ARG A 172 -17.41 7.40 -2.97
CA ARG A 172 -16.84 6.27 -3.71
C ARG A 172 -16.14 5.27 -2.81
N ILE A 173 -15.36 5.76 -1.84
CA ILE A 173 -14.68 4.92 -0.85
C ILE A 173 -15.68 4.29 0.12
N ALA A 174 -16.66 5.07 0.60
CA ALA A 174 -17.72 4.60 1.49
C ALA A 174 -18.49 3.44 0.87
N HIS A 175 -18.94 3.57 -0.38
CA HIS A 175 -19.60 2.51 -1.12
C HIS A 175 -18.74 1.25 -1.23
N PHE A 176 -17.44 1.40 -1.56
CA PHE A 176 -16.53 0.27 -1.67
C PHE A 176 -16.34 -0.49 -0.35
N ILE A 177 -16.17 0.22 0.78
CA ILE A 177 -15.98 -0.43 2.08
C ILE A 177 -17.30 -0.88 2.73
N GLY A 178 -18.43 -0.35 2.29
CA GLY A 178 -19.77 -0.70 2.77
C GLY A 178 -20.31 0.24 3.84
N PHE A 179 -19.88 1.50 3.85
CA PHE A 179 -20.46 2.53 4.70
C PHE A 179 -21.79 3.05 4.18
N SER A 180 -22.56 3.62 5.10
CA SER A 180 -23.63 4.55 4.75
C SER A 180 -23.05 5.91 4.38
N ASP A 181 -23.58 6.52 3.33
CA ASP A 181 -23.19 7.86 2.89
C ASP A 181 -23.59 8.97 3.87
N ALA A 182 -24.39 8.66 4.89
CA ALA A 182 -24.97 9.63 5.83
C ALA A 182 -23.94 10.50 6.56
N LYS A 183 -22.70 10.03 6.73
CA LYS A 183 -21.62 10.75 7.43
C LYS A 183 -20.52 11.26 6.50
N VAL A 184 -20.65 11.09 5.18
CA VAL A 184 -19.60 11.51 4.23
C VAL A 184 -19.37 13.02 4.29
N ALA A 185 -20.43 13.81 4.45
CA ALA A 185 -20.35 15.26 4.62
C ALA A 185 -19.45 15.68 5.81
N ASN A 186 -19.41 14.89 6.90
CA ASN A 186 -18.55 15.17 8.05
C ASN A 186 -17.08 15.05 7.69
N GLY A 187 -16.70 14.01 6.92
CA GLY A 187 -15.35 13.85 6.41
C GLY A 187 -14.96 14.96 5.44
N ALA A 188 -15.82 15.24 4.45
CA ALA A 188 -15.55 16.25 3.43
C ALA A 188 -15.35 17.66 4.02
N ALA A 189 -16.07 18.00 5.11
CA ALA A 189 -15.92 19.27 5.81
C ALA A 189 -14.52 19.47 6.44
N LEU A 190 -13.76 18.41 6.70
CA LEU A 190 -12.41 18.50 7.28
C LEU A 190 -11.37 18.99 6.27
N ILE A 191 -11.54 18.66 4.97
CA ILE A 191 -10.64 19.11 3.90
C ILE A 191 -10.72 20.62 3.70
N LYS A 192 -11.92 21.22 3.80
CA LYS A 192 -12.14 22.67 3.59
C LYS A 192 -11.27 23.55 4.49
N LYS A 193 -10.67 22.99 5.55
CA LYS A 193 -9.77 23.67 6.49
C LYS A 193 -8.27 23.47 6.18
N GLN A 194 -7.91 22.58 5.25
CA GLN A 194 -6.51 22.25 4.95
C GLN A 194 -6.07 22.89 3.64
N LYS A 195 -4.94 23.62 3.69
CA LYS A 195 -4.25 24.08 2.47
C LYS A 195 -3.31 22.98 1.98
N ARG A 196 -3.32 22.70 0.68
CA ARG A 196 -2.32 21.83 0.07
C ARG A 196 -0.99 22.58 0.01
N HIS A 197 -0.01 22.12 0.79
CA HIS A 197 1.28 22.81 0.93
C HIS A 197 2.28 22.55 -0.21
N THR A 198 2.17 21.40 -0.89
CA THR A 198 3.11 21.00 -1.95
C THR A 198 2.36 20.27 -3.06
N ARG A 199 2.58 20.69 -4.30
CA ARG A 199 2.04 20.05 -5.50
C ARG A 199 3.14 19.91 -6.55
N PHE A 200 3.37 18.68 -7.01
CA PHE A 200 4.24 18.40 -8.15
C PHE A 200 3.42 17.78 -9.29
N SER A 201 3.76 18.15 -10.52
CA SER A 201 3.23 17.64 -11.77
C SER A 201 4.04 16.43 -12.27
N ILE A 202 3.62 15.88 -13.41
CA ILE A 202 4.41 14.86 -14.12
C ILE A 202 5.63 15.50 -14.79
N ASP A 203 5.53 16.74 -15.25
CA ASP A 203 6.66 17.44 -15.87
C ASP A 203 7.76 17.69 -14.84
N ASP A 204 7.40 17.97 -13.58
CA ASP A 204 8.37 18.05 -12.47
C ASP A 204 9.13 16.73 -12.24
N LEU A 205 8.51 15.57 -12.49
CA LEU A 205 9.19 14.27 -12.43
C LEU A 205 10.23 14.14 -13.55
N VAL A 206 9.92 14.63 -14.75
CA VAL A 206 10.83 14.64 -15.90
C VAL A 206 12.00 15.58 -15.63
N ASP A 207 11.72 16.79 -15.12
CA ASP A 207 12.73 17.80 -14.81
C ASP A 207 13.67 17.33 -13.68
N ALA A 208 13.12 16.64 -12.68
CA ALA A 208 13.88 15.98 -11.61
C ALA A 208 14.65 14.73 -12.08
N ARG A 209 14.57 14.36 -13.37
CA ARG A 209 15.22 13.20 -13.98
C ARG A 209 14.84 11.87 -13.32
N VAL A 210 13.59 11.76 -12.88
CA VAL A 210 13.03 10.48 -12.43
C VAL A 210 13.00 9.49 -13.60
N SER A 211 13.25 8.21 -13.34
CA SER A 211 13.30 7.20 -14.40
C SER A 211 11.97 7.12 -15.15
N ASN A 212 12.04 6.90 -16.47
CA ASN A 212 10.84 6.72 -17.28
C ASN A 212 9.98 5.56 -16.79
N GLU A 213 10.60 4.47 -16.32
CA GLU A 213 9.88 3.34 -15.74
C GLU A 213 9.02 3.76 -14.53
N LEU A 214 9.59 4.54 -13.61
CA LEU A 214 8.87 5.00 -12.42
C LEU A 214 7.74 5.99 -12.78
N ILE A 215 7.98 6.86 -13.77
CA ILE A 215 6.95 7.77 -14.29
C ILE A 215 5.79 6.99 -14.91
N GLN A 216 6.08 5.96 -15.72
CA GLN A 216 5.03 5.13 -16.32
C GLN A 216 4.28 4.32 -15.26
N PHE A 217 4.99 3.80 -14.25
CA PHE A 217 4.35 3.11 -13.13
C PHE A 217 3.40 4.04 -12.37
N TYR A 218 3.83 5.26 -12.04
CA TYR A 218 2.96 6.26 -11.42
C TYR A 218 1.75 6.60 -12.31
N ARG A 219 1.94 6.80 -13.62
CA ARG A 219 0.83 7.04 -14.56
C ARG A 219 -0.19 5.90 -14.58
N ALA A 220 0.27 4.65 -14.52
CA ALA A 220 -0.60 3.48 -14.46
C ALA A 220 -1.46 3.48 -13.18
N LEU A 221 -0.85 3.79 -12.03
CA LEU A 221 -1.57 3.95 -10.76
C LEU A 221 -2.63 5.06 -10.83
N VAL A 222 -2.28 6.22 -11.39
CA VAL A 222 -3.23 7.33 -11.59
C VAL A 222 -4.36 6.94 -12.55
N SER A 223 -4.09 6.11 -13.55
CA SER A 223 -5.14 5.63 -14.46
C SER A 223 -6.14 4.70 -13.75
N GLU A 224 -5.71 3.90 -12.76
CA GLU A 224 -6.59 3.02 -11.98
C GLU A 224 -7.57 3.81 -11.10
N THR A 225 -7.24 5.05 -10.71
CA THR A 225 -8.14 5.90 -9.91
C THR A 225 -9.36 6.39 -10.69
N LYS A 226 -9.23 6.51 -12.01
CA LYS A 226 -10.28 7.00 -12.92
C LYS A 226 -11.24 5.91 -13.41
N GLY A 227 -11.07 4.64 -13.00
CA GLY A 227 -11.96 3.57 -13.49
C GLY A 227 -11.88 2.20 -12.80
N LYS A 228 -12.98 1.84 -12.11
CA LYS A 228 -13.75 0.59 -12.26
C LYS A 228 -15.27 0.84 -12.23
N THR A 229 -15.70 2.08 -12.32
CA THR A 229 -17.09 2.48 -12.52
C THR A 229 -17.42 2.25 -14.01
N GLU A 230 -18.43 1.41 -14.31
CA GLU A 230 -19.08 1.20 -15.64
C GLU A 230 -18.71 0.00 -16.57
N LYS A 231 -17.95 -1.04 -16.18
CA LYS A 231 -17.74 -2.19 -17.13
C LYS A 231 -18.08 -3.61 -16.67
N THR A 232 -18.76 -3.82 -15.54
CA THR A 232 -19.11 -5.20 -15.09
C THR A 232 -20.60 -5.44 -14.84
N LEU A 233 -21.48 -4.55 -15.29
CA LEU A 233 -22.94 -4.72 -15.22
C LEU A 233 -23.60 -4.43 -16.57
N GLN A 234 -23.14 -5.10 -17.63
CA GLN A 234 -23.90 -5.35 -18.85
C GLN A 234 -23.14 -6.41 -19.65
N GLY A 235 -23.71 -7.63 -19.72
CA GLY A 235 -23.12 -8.70 -20.53
C GLY A 235 -23.27 -10.13 -20.01
N ALA A 236 -24.22 -10.44 -19.11
CA ALA A 236 -24.67 -11.82 -18.95
C ALA A 236 -25.80 -12.08 -19.96
N LYS A 237 -25.45 -12.38 -21.21
CA LYS A 237 -26.31 -13.15 -22.12
C LYS A 237 -25.47 -14.25 -22.77
N GLN A 238 -26.01 -15.46 -22.62
CA GLN A 238 -25.47 -16.74 -23.04
C GLN A 238 -25.26 -16.83 -24.55
N GLY A 239 -24.20 -17.51 -24.96
CA GLY A 239 -23.94 -17.92 -26.33
C GLY A 239 -22.51 -18.48 -26.49
N GLU A 240 -22.35 -19.78 -26.29
CA GLU A 240 -21.19 -20.57 -26.76
C GLU A 240 -21.65 -21.46 -27.93
N PRO A 241 -20.75 -22.08 -28.71
CA PRO A 241 -19.36 -21.73 -29.02
C PRO A 241 -19.09 -21.77 -30.54
N ASP A 242 -18.02 -21.14 -31.02
CA ASP A 242 -17.41 -21.61 -32.27
C ASP A 242 -15.87 -21.58 -32.18
N LEU A 243 -15.28 -22.72 -32.51
CA LEU A 243 -13.89 -23.09 -32.32
C LEU A 243 -13.11 -22.87 -33.64
N LEU A 244 -11.94 -22.22 -33.59
CA LEU A 244 -10.58 -22.71 -33.93
C LEU A 244 -9.81 -21.61 -34.72
N PRO A 245 -8.48 -21.74 -34.98
CA PRO A 245 -7.36 -21.87 -34.04
C PRO A 245 -6.20 -20.88 -34.38
N GLY A 246 -5.43 -20.44 -33.38
CA GLY A 246 -4.29 -19.53 -33.62
C GLY A 246 -3.36 -19.35 -32.41
N THR A 247 -2.39 -20.24 -32.34
CA THR A 247 -1.38 -20.50 -31.31
C THR A 247 -0.56 -19.30 -30.78
N VAL A 248 -0.55 -19.18 -29.44
CA VAL A 248 0.57 -18.94 -28.49
C VAL A 248 1.81 -18.17 -28.97
N SER A 249 2.18 -17.12 -28.21
CA SER A 249 3.57 -16.94 -27.81
C SER A 249 3.69 -16.24 -26.45
N ARG A 250 4.06 -17.03 -25.43
CA ARG A 250 4.53 -16.56 -24.13
C ARG A 250 5.94 -15.99 -24.31
N LEU A 251 6.13 -14.72 -23.98
CA LEU A 251 7.47 -14.17 -23.82
C LEU A 251 8.03 -14.65 -22.46
N ASN A 252 8.74 -15.77 -22.50
CA ASN A 252 9.72 -16.14 -21.49
C ASN A 252 10.91 -15.18 -21.63
N ALA A 253 11.10 -14.26 -20.68
CA ALA A 253 12.34 -13.52 -20.55
C ALA A 253 13.39 -14.43 -19.90
N PHE A 254 14.25 -14.99 -20.74
CA PHE A 254 15.42 -15.77 -20.37
C PHE A 254 16.47 -14.83 -19.75
N VAL A 255 16.87 -15.10 -18.50
CA VAL A 255 17.98 -14.41 -17.81
C VAL A 255 19.24 -15.27 -18.02
N PRO A 256 20.33 -14.75 -18.62
CA PRO A 256 21.58 -15.51 -18.72
C PRO A 256 22.30 -15.58 -17.37
N GLU A 257 22.43 -16.78 -16.81
CA GLU A 257 23.39 -17.07 -15.74
C GLU A 257 24.82 -16.86 -16.26
N ARG A 258 25.57 -15.90 -15.69
CA ARG A 258 27.03 -15.91 -15.74
C ARG A 258 27.56 -16.40 -14.40
N ILE A 259 27.89 -17.68 -14.40
CA ILE A 259 28.69 -18.34 -13.37
C ILE A 259 30.09 -17.69 -13.35
N ALA A 260 30.43 -17.02 -12.26
CA ALA A 260 31.81 -16.74 -11.90
C ALA A 260 32.18 -17.68 -10.75
N HIS A 261 32.88 -18.76 -11.08
CA HIS A 261 33.51 -19.65 -10.12
C HIS A 261 34.59 -18.88 -9.35
N ILE A 262 34.37 -18.63 -8.06
CA ILE A 262 35.43 -18.28 -7.12
C ILE A 262 35.85 -19.58 -6.44
N GLN A 263 37.05 -20.08 -6.78
CA GLN A 263 37.68 -21.22 -6.10
C GLN A 263 38.11 -20.82 -4.69
N PRO A 264 37.90 -21.68 -3.67
CA PRO A 264 38.50 -21.47 -2.35
C PRO A 264 39.99 -21.86 -2.38
N ALA A 265 40.85 -20.95 -1.93
CA ALA A 265 42.26 -21.23 -1.69
C ALA A 265 42.46 -21.82 -0.28
N GLN A 266 42.62 -23.14 -0.21
CA GLN A 266 43.33 -23.89 0.83
C GLN A 266 44.08 -24.98 0.05
N GLU A 267 45.34 -25.36 0.25
CA GLU A 267 46.29 -25.30 1.36
C GLU A 267 47.62 -25.79 0.74
N ARG A 268 48.78 -25.22 1.10
CA ARG A 268 50.03 -26.00 1.05
C ARG A 268 50.86 -25.76 2.31
N SER A 269 51.02 -26.87 3.01
CA SER A 269 51.72 -27.10 4.26
C SER A 269 53.24 -27.19 4.08
N ARG A 270 53.97 -26.60 5.05
CA ARG A 270 55.24 -27.03 5.68
C ARG A 270 56.56 -27.13 4.88
N ARG A 271 57.64 -26.96 5.69
CA ARG A 271 59.11 -27.04 5.47
C ARG A 271 59.71 -25.66 5.14
N THR A 272 60.58 -25.07 5.95
CA THR A 272 61.59 -25.57 6.90
C THR A 272 61.84 -24.52 7.97
#